data_AF-A0A3N5G335-F1
#
_entry.id   AF-A0A3N5G335-F1
#
_cell.length_a   1.000
_cell.length_b   1.000
_cell.length_c   1.000
_cell.angle_alpha   90.00
_cell.angle_beta   90.00
_cell.angle_gamma   90.00
#
_symmetry.space_group_name_H-M   'P 1'
#
loop_
_entity.id
_entity.type
_entity.pdbx_description
1 polymer ?
#
loop_
_entity_poly.entity_id
_entity_poly.type
_entity_poly.pdbx_seq_one_letter_code
_entity_poly.pdbx_strand_id
1 'polypeptide(L)'
;MRGARTAMTAALSLTLVAGCASLAFAKLRPPEVTGLRGAPFPSMNPPPDVRSYGEGPAWDGRPPDGVQPLAVDMFTSKDFYKDRQLWTDVRYWRCNAPRQIADMRSGGAGSSTNDPRIGSKPPASARWGDCKMDWPRENIVSPYSFKSAKDHYQALMADAKSRGGPTRHTYETMPKWDGVYGEYAPNGRRVWNYSRANQVPTLLSLLTPEYQQRIVRQIYHEGVNAAHQWSASYCWPEGFMRQWATGPKPSRIVVTPEVVLFMGSSSGNMWRVVHLGRDFPLGQSVPQ
;
A
#
# COMPACT_ATOMS: atom_id res chain seq x y z
N MET A 1 -38.32 70.88 26.28
CA MET A 1 -39.77 70.70 26.05
C MET A 1 -39.97 69.60 25.01
N ARG A 2 -40.72 68.54 25.37
CA ARG A 2 -41.53 67.62 24.53
C ARG A 2 -40.90 67.03 23.24
N GLY A 3 -40.91 65.75 22.94
CA GLY A 3 -41.53 64.52 23.47
C GLY A 3 -40.89 63.34 22.71
N ALA A 4 -40.57 62.23 23.37
CA ALA A 4 -41.44 61.08 23.62
C ALA A 4 -41.75 60.19 22.39
N ARG A 5 -41.16 58.98 22.43
CA ARG A 5 -41.60 57.69 21.84
C ARG A 5 -41.42 57.60 20.31
N THR A 6 -40.83 56.53 19.76
CA THR A 6 -41.21 55.13 19.98
C THR A 6 -40.05 54.21 19.60
N ALA A 7 -39.78 53.23 20.46
CA ALA A 7 -38.88 52.13 20.22
C ALA A 7 -39.52 51.10 19.27
N MET A 8 -38.74 50.57 18.33
CA MET A 8 -39.04 49.28 17.71
C MET A 8 -37.74 48.49 17.57
N THR A 9 -37.42 47.80 18.65
CA THR A 9 -36.43 46.73 18.75
C THR A 9 -36.85 45.56 17.86
N ALA A 10 -36.12 45.32 16.78
CA ALA A 10 -36.05 44.01 16.14
C ALA A 10 -34.69 43.38 16.50
N ALA A 11 -34.64 42.68 17.63
CA ALA A 11 -33.50 41.86 17.99
C ALA A 11 -33.56 40.59 17.13
N LEU A 12 -32.69 40.51 16.11
CA LEU A 12 -32.41 39.26 15.42
C LEU A 12 -31.57 38.40 16.36
N SER A 13 -32.22 37.46 17.06
CA SER A 13 -31.54 36.41 17.81
C SER A 13 -30.87 35.46 16.82
N LEU A 14 -29.59 35.67 16.53
CA LEU A 14 -28.75 34.70 15.82
C LEU A 14 -28.35 33.62 16.83
N THR A 15 -29.20 32.60 17.00
CA THR A 15 -28.86 31.40 17.76
C THR A 15 -27.83 30.62 16.94
N LEU A 16 -26.53 30.88 17.19
CA LEU A 16 -25.44 30.01 16.75
C LEU A 16 -25.59 28.70 17.53
N VAL A 17 -26.33 27.76 16.95
CA VAL A 17 -26.26 26.35 17.35
C VAL A 17 -24.84 25.91 17.01
N ALA A 18 -23.97 25.91 18.02
CA ALA A 18 -22.74 25.15 18.00
C ALA A 18 -23.12 23.67 17.95
N GLY A 19 -23.48 23.21 16.75
CA GLY A 19 -23.55 21.81 16.45
C GLY A 19 -22.14 21.26 16.61
N CYS A 20 -21.88 20.64 17.75
CA CYS A 20 -20.87 19.59 17.85
C CYS A 20 -21.21 18.55 16.79
N ALA A 21 -20.73 18.77 15.57
CA ALA A 21 -20.53 17.70 14.62
C ALA A 21 -19.48 16.81 15.28
N SER A 22 -19.97 15.79 15.98
CA SER A 22 -19.20 14.59 16.21
C SER A 22 -18.57 14.25 14.85
N LEU A 23 -17.25 14.29 14.79
CA LEU A 23 -16.49 13.66 13.73
C LEU A 23 -16.77 12.16 13.84
N ALA A 24 -17.93 11.77 13.34
CA ALA A 24 -18.25 10.40 13.07
C ALA A 24 -17.23 9.99 12.01
N PHE A 25 -16.18 9.29 12.45
CA PHE A 25 -15.42 8.41 11.58
C PHE A 25 -16.46 7.61 10.81
N ALA A 26 -16.64 7.96 9.54
CA ALA A 26 -17.57 7.25 8.68
C ALA A 26 -17.18 5.78 8.77
N LYS A 27 -18.03 4.97 9.40
CA LYS A 27 -18.01 3.53 9.18
C LYS A 27 -18.32 3.38 7.70
N LEU A 28 -17.27 3.30 6.90
CA LEU A 28 -17.33 2.93 5.49
C LEU A 28 -17.95 1.53 5.47
N ARG A 29 -19.27 1.48 5.31
CA ARG A 29 -19.95 0.27 4.90
C ARG A 29 -19.42 -0.03 3.50
N PRO A 30 -18.91 -1.24 3.22
CA PRO A 30 -18.55 -1.61 1.85
C PRO A 30 -19.75 -1.33 0.93
N PRO A 31 -19.54 -0.75 -0.26
CA PRO A 31 -20.64 -0.51 -1.19
C PRO A 31 -21.34 -1.84 -1.51
N GLU A 32 -22.68 -1.80 -1.64
CA GLU A 32 -23.40 -2.91 -2.28
C GLU A 32 -22.85 -3.09 -3.70
N VAL A 33 -22.36 -4.30 -3.98
CA VAL A 33 -21.74 -4.62 -5.27
C VAL A 33 -22.84 -4.93 -6.28
N THR A 34 -23.37 -3.91 -6.95
CA THR A 34 -24.20 -4.10 -8.15
C THR A 34 -23.30 -4.34 -9.37
N GLY A 35 -23.06 -5.62 -9.69
CA GLY A 35 -22.33 -6.07 -10.87
C GLY A 35 -20.88 -6.49 -10.59
N LEU A 36 -20.43 -7.58 -11.23
CA LEU A 36 -19.07 -8.13 -11.09
C LEU A 36 -18.00 -7.32 -11.85
N ARG A 37 -18.41 -6.43 -12.76
CA ARG A 37 -17.47 -5.52 -13.43
C ARG A 37 -17.19 -4.34 -12.54
N GLY A 38 -16.01 -4.36 -11.93
CA GLY A 38 -15.35 -3.18 -11.39
C GLY A 38 -16.26 -2.37 -10.51
N ALA A 39 -16.42 -2.80 -9.25
CA ALA A 39 -16.81 -1.88 -8.20
C ALA A 39 -16.08 -0.54 -8.43
N PRO A 40 -16.74 0.61 -8.26
CA PRO A 40 -16.01 1.85 -8.05
C PRO A 40 -15.23 1.65 -6.75
N PHE A 41 -14.09 0.99 -6.85
CA PHE A 41 -13.01 1.15 -5.92
C PHE A 41 -12.51 2.53 -6.29
N PRO A 42 -12.77 3.58 -5.49
CA PRO A 42 -11.79 4.64 -5.45
C PRO A 42 -10.46 3.91 -5.30
N SER A 43 -9.52 4.12 -6.22
CA SER A 43 -8.15 3.69 -5.99
C SER A 43 -7.75 4.40 -4.70
N MET A 44 -7.96 3.75 -3.56
CA MET A 44 -7.73 4.33 -2.25
C MET A 44 -6.24 4.21 -2.05
N ASN A 45 -5.53 5.10 -2.74
CA ASN A 45 -4.19 5.43 -2.32
C ASN A 45 -4.31 6.01 -0.91
N PRO A 46 -3.46 5.57 0.03
CA PRO A 46 -3.30 6.24 1.30
C PRO A 46 -3.39 7.77 1.15
N PRO A 47 -4.26 8.44 1.93
CA PRO A 47 -4.47 9.87 1.77
C PRO A 47 -3.19 10.66 2.06
N PRO A 48 -3.08 11.93 1.61
CA PRO A 48 -1.85 12.71 1.71
C PRO A 48 -1.36 12.99 3.14
N ASP A 49 -2.19 12.76 4.15
CA ASP A 49 -1.85 12.81 5.56
C ASP A 49 -1.16 11.53 6.06
N VAL A 50 -1.30 10.39 5.36
CA VAL A 50 -0.51 9.17 5.65
C VAL A 50 0.96 9.41 5.27
N ARG A 51 1.77 9.65 6.29
CA ARG A 51 3.20 9.91 6.15
C ARG A 51 3.90 8.71 5.52
N SER A 52 4.61 8.97 4.43
CA SER A 52 5.31 7.97 3.60
C SER A 52 6.83 7.95 3.83
N TYR A 53 7.33 8.90 4.63
CA TYR A 53 8.74 9.09 4.94
C TYR A 53 8.98 8.95 6.44
N GLY A 54 10.21 8.63 6.84
CA GLY A 54 10.64 8.39 8.23
C GLY A 54 10.63 9.63 9.13
N GLU A 55 9.59 10.45 9.01
CA GLU A 55 9.23 11.61 9.82
C GLU A 55 8.53 11.15 11.10
N GLY A 56 9.29 10.43 11.93
CA GLY A 56 8.91 10.18 13.30
C GLY A 56 9.28 11.38 14.17
N PRO A 57 8.49 11.71 15.22
CA PRO A 57 8.81 12.81 16.12
C PRO A 57 10.03 12.53 17.02
N ALA A 58 10.48 11.27 17.08
CA ALA A 58 11.47 10.81 18.04
C ALA A 58 12.70 10.20 17.35
N TRP A 59 13.87 10.71 17.74
CA TRP A 59 15.17 10.41 17.15
C TRP A 59 16.01 9.48 18.04
N ASP A 60 17.03 8.86 17.45
CA ASP A 60 18.08 8.10 18.14
C ASP A 60 17.57 6.97 19.06
N GLY A 61 16.53 6.27 18.62
CA GLY A 61 15.93 5.15 19.35
C GLY A 61 14.98 5.55 20.48
N ARG A 62 14.81 6.85 20.75
CA ARG A 62 13.84 7.34 21.76
C ARG A 62 12.40 7.03 21.31
N PRO A 63 11.55 6.45 22.16
CA PRO A 63 10.14 6.25 21.83
C PRO A 63 9.37 7.59 21.80
N PRO A 64 8.30 7.71 21.00
CA PRO A 64 7.39 8.85 21.04
C PRO A 64 6.71 9.00 22.41
N ASP A 65 6.28 10.22 22.75
CA ASP A 65 5.56 10.48 24.00
C ASP A 65 4.29 9.62 24.12
N GLY A 66 4.08 9.06 25.31
CA GLY A 66 2.96 8.16 25.59
C GLY A 66 3.09 6.74 25.02
N VAL A 67 4.18 6.42 24.31
CA VAL A 67 4.45 5.07 23.81
C VAL A 67 5.44 4.37 24.74
N GLN A 68 4.97 3.34 25.45
CA GLN A 68 5.84 2.48 26.26
C GLN A 68 6.52 1.42 25.36
N PRO A 69 7.87 1.42 25.23
CA PRO A 69 8.59 0.44 24.44
C PRO A 69 8.47 -0.97 25.02
N LEU A 70 8.61 -1.98 24.15
CA LEU A 70 8.74 -3.38 24.55
C LEU A 70 10.13 -3.63 25.17
N ALA A 71 10.24 -4.69 25.98
CA ALA A 71 11.53 -5.12 26.52
C ALA A 71 12.49 -5.61 25.42
N VAL A 72 11.94 -6.15 24.33
CA VAL A 72 12.67 -6.53 23.12
C VAL A 72 11.89 -6.04 21.90
N ASP A 73 12.62 -5.50 20.94
CA ASP A 73 12.13 -5.11 19.62
C ASP A 73 13.04 -5.71 18.54
N MET A 74 12.66 -5.57 17.27
CA MET A 74 13.45 -6.10 16.16
C MET A 74 14.92 -5.63 16.18
N PHE A 75 15.17 -4.38 16.61
CA PHE A 75 16.51 -3.77 16.58
C PHE A 75 17.39 -4.16 17.78
N THR A 76 16.80 -4.71 18.82
CA THR A 76 17.48 -5.19 20.04
C THR A 76 17.47 -6.71 20.17
N SER A 77 16.65 -7.39 19.37
CA SER A 77 16.57 -8.84 19.30
C SER A 77 17.91 -9.48 18.93
N LYS A 78 18.20 -10.61 19.58
CA LYS A 78 19.33 -11.48 19.25
C LYS A 78 18.91 -12.63 18.33
N ASP A 79 17.63 -12.94 18.30
CA ASP A 79 17.04 -14.04 17.53
C ASP A 79 15.57 -13.71 17.25
N PHE A 80 15.33 -13.02 16.13
CA PHE A 80 14.00 -12.54 15.77
C PHE A 80 12.98 -13.66 15.56
N TYR A 81 13.40 -14.93 15.40
CA TYR A 81 12.49 -16.07 15.32
C TYR A 81 11.85 -16.40 16.68
N LYS A 82 12.58 -16.17 17.78
CA LYS A 82 12.04 -16.37 19.15
C LYS A 82 11.02 -15.31 19.53
N ASP A 83 11.02 -14.18 18.84
CA ASP A 83 10.13 -13.04 19.11
C ASP A 83 8.81 -13.11 18.32
N ARG A 84 8.47 -14.28 17.74
CA ARG A 84 7.33 -14.45 16.84
C ARG A 84 6.00 -13.93 17.40
N GLN A 85 5.78 -14.11 18.69
CA GLN A 85 4.60 -13.61 19.39
C GLN A 85 4.49 -12.08 19.44
N LEU A 86 5.59 -11.36 19.22
CA LEU A 86 5.66 -9.90 19.22
C LEU A 86 5.53 -9.31 17.82
N TRP A 87 5.59 -10.12 16.76
CA TRP A 87 5.57 -9.62 15.38
C TRP A 87 4.29 -8.87 15.01
N THR A 88 3.17 -9.14 15.68
CA THR A 88 1.91 -8.43 15.48
C THR A 88 1.79 -7.15 16.32
N ASP A 89 2.71 -6.89 17.25
CA ASP A 89 2.77 -5.64 18.01
C ASP A 89 3.56 -4.59 17.21
N VAL A 90 2.92 -3.46 16.92
CA VAL A 90 3.54 -2.35 16.17
C VAL A 90 4.82 -1.83 16.83
N ARG A 91 4.95 -1.94 18.16
CA ARG A 91 6.10 -1.49 18.93
C ARG A 91 7.33 -2.37 18.72
N TYR A 92 7.15 -3.65 18.37
CA TYR A 92 8.28 -4.52 18.00
C TYR A 92 9.03 -3.99 16.77
N TRP A 93 8.34 -3.24 15.92
CA TRP A 93 8.88 -2.60 14.72
C TRP A 93 9.19 -1.10 14.92
N ARG A 94 9.08 -0.62 16.16
CA ARG A 94 9.12 0.81 16.51
C ARG A 94 8.13 1.64 15.68
N CYS A 95 6.96 1.08 15.39
CA CYS A 95 5.90 1.73 14.61
C CYS A 95 6.31 2.15 13.19
N ASN A 96 7.23 1.42 12.57
CA ASN A 96 7.64 1.67 11.20
C ASN A 96 6.94 0.75 10.21
N ALA A 97 6.76 1.26 8.99
CA ALA A 97 6.49 0.47 7.81
C ALA A 97 7.74 -0.29 7.33
N PRO A 98 7.61 -1.43 6.61
CA PRO A 98 8.77 -2.14 6.07
C PRO A 98 9.68 -1.24 5.23
N ARG A 99 9.09 -0.36 4.40
CA ARG A 99 9.89 0.51 3.54
C ARG A 99 10.60 1.60 4.33
N GLN A 100 10.01 2.11 5.41
CA GLN A 100 10.71 3.04 6.31
C GLN A 100 11.93 2.36 6.93
N ILE A 101 11.80 1.14 7.44
CA ILE A 101 12.93 0.36 7.99
C ILE A 101 14.04 0.19 6.95
N ALA A 102 13.70 -0.17 5.71
CA ALA A 102 14.67 -0.31 4.63
C ALA A 102 15.37 1.02 4.28
N ASP A 103 14.60 2.12 4.25
CA ASP A 103 15.08 3.45 3.88
C ASP A 103 16.01 4.08 4.92
N MET A 104 15.90 3.68 6.21
CA MET A 104 16.78 4.11 7.29
C MET A 104 18.25 3.71 7.08
N ARG A 105 18.56 2.75 6.20
CA ARG A 105 19.95 2.30 5.99
C ARG A 105 20.41 2.58 4.56
N SER A 106 19.51 2.40 3.59
CA SER A 106 19.79 2.50 2.16
C SER A 106 19.80 3.92 1.60
N GLY A 107 19.41 4.92 2.38
CA GLY A 107 19.40 6.32 1.92
C GLY A 107 18.21 6.69 1.04
N GLY A 108 17.19 5.85 0.87
CA GLY A 108 15.95 6.23 0.17
C GLY A 108 15.09 7.28 0.91
N ALA A 109 15.31 7.43 2.22
CA ALA A 109 14.81 8.55 3.03
C ALA A 109 15.92 9.57 3.38
N GLY A 110 17.14 9.38 2.84
CA GLY A 110 18.35 10.08 3.27
C GLY A 110 19.27 10.55 2.14
N SER A 111 18.86 10.44 0.87
CA SER A 111 19.62 10.97 -0.26
C SER A 111 19.41 12.47 -0.44
N SER A 112 18.45 13.04 0.27
CA SER A 112 18.08 14.46 0.19
C SER A 112 17.94 15.12 1.56
N THR A 113 18.38 14.47 2.65
CA THR A 113 18.28 15.01 4.02
C THR A 113 19.64 14.91 4.71
N ASN A 114 20.01 15.93 5.49
CA ASN A 114 21.25 15.98 6.29
C ASN A 114 21.21 15.05 7.54
N ASP A 115 20.32 14.06 7.53
CA ASP A 115 19.95 13.24 8.68
C ASP A 115 20.75 11.92 8.68
N PRO A 116 21.47 11.53 9.76
CA PRO A 116 22.19 10.27 9.78
C PRO A 116 21.23 9.10 9.63
N ARG A 117 21.42 8.29 8.58
CA ARG A 117 20.42 7.36 8.02
C ARG A 117 19.60 6.58 9.09
N ILE A 118 20.21 6.11 10.18
CA ILE A 118 19.55 5.36 11.29
C ILE A 118 19.93 5.87 12.71
N GLY A 119 20.53 7.06 12.84
CA GLY A 119 20.96 7.62 14.15
C GLY A 119 22.41 7.31 14.56
N SER A 120 22.75 7.60 15.82
CA SER A 120 24.13 7.66 16.36
C SER A 120 24.74 6.30 16.70
N LYS A 121 23.91 5.30 17.02
CA LYS A 121 24.33 3.94 17.43
C LYS A 121 23.51 2.85 16.73
N PRO A 122 23.72 2.61 15.43
CA PRO A 122 22.98 1.60 14.68
C PRO A 122 23.26 0.17 15.19
N PRO A 123 22.27 -0.75 15.19
CA PRO A 123 20.85 -0.55 14.88
C PRO A 123 20.02 0.02 16.04
N ALA A 124 20.58 0.07 17.26
CA ALA A 124 19.85 0.45 18.48
C ALA A 124 19.25 1.87 18.41
N SER A 125 19.85 2.77 17.65
CA SER A 125 19.37 4.14 17.40
C SER A 125 18.26 4.26 16.37
N ALA A 126 17.76 3.15 15.80
CA ALA A 126 16.72 3.19 14.77
C ALA A 126 15.51 4.02 15.22
N ARG A 127 15.12 4.97 14.37
CA ARG A 127 14.02 5.91 14.66
C ARG A 127 12.69 5.18 14.85
N TRP A 128 11.83 5.77 15.65
CA TRP A 128 10.44 5.36 15.72
C TRP A 128 9.65 6.00 14.58
N GLY A 129 8.72 5.26 14.00
CA GLY A 129 7.69 5.83 13.14
C GLY A 129 6.54 6.41 13.96
N ASP A 130 5.47 6.80 13.27
CA ASP A 130 4.24 7.28 13.92
C ASP A 130 3.30 6.10 14.19
N CYS A 131 3.14 5.73 15.46
CA CYS A 131 2.27 4.62 15.89
C CYS A 131 0.78 4.84 15.59
N LYS A 132 0.35 6.07 15.25
CA LYS A 132 -1.03 6.39 14.89
C LYS A 132 -1.30 6.24 13.39
N MET A 133 -0.25 6.08 12.58
CA MET A 133 -0.36 6.05 11.12
C MET A 133 -0.27 4.62 10.62
N ASP A 134 -1.34 4.16 9.97
CA ASP A 134 -1.38 2.89 9.28
C ASP A 134 -2.43 2.93 8.17
N TRP A 135 -2.15 2.25 7.06
CA TRP A 135 -3.14 1.99 6.02
C TRP A 135 -3.83 0.67 6.31
N PRO A 136 -5.11 0.70 6.69
CA PRO A 136 -5.77 -0.44 7.33
C PRO A 136 -5.92 -1.61 6.37
N ARG A 137 -5.86 -2.82 6.94
CA ARG A 137 -5.95 -4.09 6.23
C ARG A 137 -7.20 -4.19 5.36
N GLU A 138 -8.32 -3.65 5.84
CA GLU A 138 -9.63 -3.68 5.21
C GLU A 138 -9.62 -2.95 3.86
N ASN A 139 -8.73 -1.98 3.68
CA ASN A 139 -8.57 -1.25 2.42
C ASN A 139 -7.63 -1.96 1.43
N ILE A 140 -7.01 -3.07 1.82
CA ILE A 140 -6.05 -3.83 1.00
C ILE A 140 -6.69 -5.11 0.48
N VAL A 141 -7.50 -5.77 1.31
CA VAL A 141 -8.13 -7.04 0.91
C VAL A 141 -9.22 -6.82 -0.11
N SER A 142 -9.38 -7.83 -0.97
CA SER A 142 -10.47 -7.86 -1.94
C SER A 142 -11.82 -7.67 -1.24
N PRO A 143 -12.68 -6.75 -1.72
CA PRO A 143 -14.05 -6.61 -1.21
C PRO A 143 -14.94 -7.79 -1.61
N TYR A 144 -14.53 -8.55 -2.63
CA TYR A 144 -15.29 -9.64 -3.17
C TYR A 144 -15.12 -10.88 -2.28
N SER A 145 -16.22 -11.62 -2.10
CA SER A 145 -16.31 -12.81 -1.23
C SER A 145 -15.62 -14.06 -1.79
N PHE A 146 -14.92 -13.95 -2.92
CA PHE A 146 -14.26 -15.07 -3.57
C PHE A 146 -13.07 -15.56 -2.74
N LYS A 147 -13.02 -16.88 -2.52
CA LYS A 147 -11.95 -17.53 -1.76
C LYS A 147 -10.64 -17.64 -2.55
N SER A 148 -10.71 -17.58 -3.88
CA SER A 148 -9.55 -17.62 -4.74
C SER A 148 -9.71 -16.71 -5.96
N ALA A 149 -8.58 -16.33 -6.55
CA ALA A 149 -8.58 -15.62 -7.83
C ALA A 149 -9.26 -16.43 -8.96
N LYS A 150 -9.20 -17.77 -8.88
CA LYS A 150 -9.85 -18.67 -9.84
C LYS A 150 -11.38 -18.58 -9.72
N ASP A 151 -11.93 -18.63 -8.52
CA ASP A 151 -13.38 -18.53 -8.30
C ASP A 151 -13.90 -17.17 -8.78
N HIS A 152 -13.16 -16.10 -8.48
CA HIS A 152 -13.49 -14.76 -8.97
C HIS A 152 -13.47 -14.70 -10.50
N TYR A 153 -12.42 -15.23 -11.14
CA TYR A 153 -12.33 -15.30 -12.60
C TYR A 153 -13.48 -16.10 -13.22
N GLN A 154 -13.85 -17.25 -12.63
CA GLN A 154 -14.95 -18.07 -13.11
C GLN A 154 -16.28 -17.34 -13.01
N ALA A 155 -16.51 -16.59 -11.93
CA ALA A 155 -17.71 -15.75 -11.78
C ALA A 155 -17.75 -14.64 -12.83
N LEU A 156 -16.63 -13.93 -13.06
CA LEU A 156 -16.51 -12.92 -14.11
C LEU A 156 -16.76 -13.52 -15.51
N MET A 157 -16.25 -14.71 -15.77
CA MET A 157 -16.45 -15.43 -17.02
C MET A 157 -17.92 -15.83 -17.22
N ALA A 158 -18.60 -16.30 -16.17
CA ALA A 158 -20.02 -16.63 -16.22
C ALA A 158 -20.89 -15.39 -16.48
N ASP A 159 -20.59 -14.26 -15.83
CA ASP A 159 -21.26 -12.97 -16.05
C ASP A 159 -20.95 -12.38 -17.43
N ALA A 160 -19.77 -12.65 -18.00
CA ALA A 160 -19.50 -12.33 -19.40
C ALA A 160 -20.38 -13.17 -20.33
N LYS A 161 -20.48 -14.49 -20.10
CA LYS A 161 -21.28 -15.43 -20.91
C LYS A 161 -22.77 -15.13 -20.87
N SER A 162 -23.32 -14.78 -19.71
CA SER A 162 -24.75 -14.45 -19.57
C SER A 162 -25.16 -13.22 -20.40
N ARG A 163 -24.20 -12.36 -20.75
CA ARG A 163 -24.39 -11.18 -21.61
C ARG A 163 -23.88 -11.38 -23.04
N GLY A 164 -23.66 -12.62 -23.47
CA GLY A 164 -23.22 -12.97 -24.82
C GLY A 164 -21.71 -12.91 -25.07
N GLY A 165 -20.90 -12.80 -24.01
CA GLY A 165 -19.43 -12.81 -24.07
C GLY A 165 -18.79 -14.17 -23.74
N PRO A 166 -17.46 -14.20 -23.51
CA PRO A 166 -16.51 -13.10 -23.70
C PRO A 166 -16.41 -12.73 -25.18
N THR A 167 -16.36 -11.43 -25.48
CA THR A 167 -16.19 -10.93 -26.84
C THR A 167 -14.83 -11.35 -27.37
N ARG A 168 -14.81 -12.03 -28.53
CA ARG A 168 -13.58 -12.27 -29.28
C ARG A 168 -13.38 -11.10 -30.24
N HIS A 169 -12.33 -10.33 -30.01
CA HIS A 169 -11.97 -9.21 -30.87
C HIS A 169 -11.03 -9.69 -31.98
N THR A 170 -11.17 -9.10 -33.16
CA THR A 170 -10.16 -9.05 -34.23
C THR A 170 -9.37 -7.76 -34.10
N TYR A 171 -8.33 -7.56 -34.92
CA TYR A 171 -7.61 -6.27 -34.93
C TYR A 171 -8.55 -5.09 -35.25
N GLU A 172 -9.55 -5.31 -36.10
CA GLU A 172 -10.51 -4.28 -36.54
C GLU A 172 -11.57 -3.97 -35.49
N THR A 173 -11.95 -4.96 -34.68
CA THR A 173 -13.07 -4.85 -33.71
C THR A 173 -12.58 -4.63 -32.27
N MET A 174 -11.28 -4.66 -32.04
CA MET A 174 -10.69 -4.42 -30.73
C MET A 174 -10.82 -2.92 -30.37
N PRO A 175 -11.28 -2.59 -29.15
CA PRO A 175 -11.22 -1.22 -28.67
C PRO A 175 -9.76 -0.73 -28.64
N LYS A 176 -9.57 0.58 -28.78
CA LYS A 176 -8.24 1.19 -28.73
C LYS A 176 -7.68 1.17 -27.30
N TRP A 177 -7.15 0.00 -26.93
CA TRP A 177 -6.48 -0.28 -25.66
C TRP A 177 -4.96 -0.26 -25.77
N ASP A 178 -4.43 -0.15 -26.99
CA ASP A 178 -3.03 0.16 -27.20
C ASP A 178 -2.76 1.63 -26.87
N GLY A 179 -1.65 1.91 -26.18
CA GLY A 179 -1.34 3.28 -25.82
C GLY A 179 -0.21 3.46 -24.82
N VAL A 180 0.01 4.72 -24.48
CA VAL A 180 0.90 5.14 -23.40
C VAL A 180 0.07 5.33 -22.14
N TYR A 181 0.41 4.60 -21.09
CA TYR A 181 -0.28 4.63 -19.81
C TYR A 181 0.63 5.24 -18.75
N GLY A 182 0.08 6.18 -18.00
CA GLY A 182 0.74 6.79 -16.85
C GLY A 182 0.06 6.37 -15.56
N GLU A 183 0.82 6.31 -14.47
CA GLU A 183 0.23 6.27 -13.14
C GLU A 183 -0.39 7.64 -12.83
N TYR A 184 -1.67 7.65 -12.46
CA TYR A 184 -2.30 8.84 -11.91
C TYR A 184 -1.95 8.95 -10.42
N ALA A 185 -0.90 9.72 -10.11
CA ALA A 185 -0.42 9.96 -8.74
C ALA A 185 -0.26 11.47 -8.46
N PRO A 186 -1.36 12.25 -8.42
CA PRO A 186 -1.31 13.71 -8.27
C PRO A 186 -0.60 14.18 -6.98
N ASN A 187 -0.56 13.34 -5.94
CA ASN A 187 0.04 13.65 -4.63
C ASN A 187 1.21 12.73 -4.24
N GLY A 188 1.90 12.15 -5.24
CA GLY A 188 3.06 11.28 -5.06
C GLY A 188 2.76 9.79 -4.84
N ARG A 189 3.81 8.97 -4.77
CA ARG A 189 3.75 7.50 -4.62
C ARG A 189 3.49 7.09 -3.17
N ARG A 190 2.23 7.20 -2.74
CA ARG A 190 1.74 6.68 -1.45
C ARG A 190 0.89 5.44 -1.68
N VAL A 191 1.46 4.44 -2.34
CA VAL A 191 0.75 3.21 -2.65
C VAL A 191 1.02 2.16 -1.56
N TRP A 192 -0.03 1.52 -1.05
CA TRP A 192 0.09 0.52 0.01
C TRP A 192 0.98 -0.66 -0.40
N ASN A 193 0.96 -1.02 -1.69
CA ASN A 193 1.76 -2.11 -2.23
C ASN A 193 3.27 -1.78 -2.29
N TYR A 194 3.68 -0.52 -2.06
CA TYR A 194 5.08 -0.16 -1.81
C TYR A 194 5.47 -0.24 -0.32
N SER A 195 4.55 -0.64 0.56
CA SER A 195 4.82 -0.86 1.99
C SER A 195 5.38 0.37 2.71
N ARG A 196 5.00 1.58 2.26
CA ARG A 196 5.35 2.86 2.92
C ARG A 196 4.26 3.38 3.83
N ALA A 197 3.01 3.05 3.51
CA ALA A 197 1.83 3.52 4.23
C ALA A 197 1.33 2.54 5.29
N ASN A 198 1.92 1.33 5.37
CA ASN A 198 1.45 0.25 6.22
C ASN A 198 2.46 -0.05 7.31
N GLN A 199 2.00 -0.20 8.55
CA GLN A 199 2.76 -0.80 9.61
C GLN A 199 3.12 -2.26 9.26
N VAL A 200 4.26 -2.76 9.74
CA VAL A 200 4.69 -4.15 9.48
C VAL A 200 3.61 -5.17 9.88
N PRO A 201 2.95 -5.09 11.07
CA PRO A 201 1.89 -6.02 11.44
C PRO A 201 0.73 -6.09 10.45
N THR A 202 0.37 -4.97 9.83
CA THR A 202 -0.72 -4.91 8.85
C THR A 202 -0.38 -5.70 7.60
N LEU A 203 0.86 -5.61 7.11
CA LEU A 203 1.30 -6.47 6.00
C LEU A 203 1.46 -7.93 6.41
N LEU A 204 1.94 -8.22 7.63
CA LEU A 204 2.00 -9.59 8.13
C LEU A 204 0.61 -10.26 8.19
N SER A 205 -0.44 -9.49 8.48
CA SER A 205 -1.82 -9.98 8.52
C SER A 205 -2.38 -10.43 7.16
N LEU A 206 -1.69 -10.10 6.06
CA LEU A 206 -2.05 -10.50 4.69
C LEU A 206 -1.37 -11.80 4.26
N LEU A 207 -0.39 -12.27 5.04
CA LEU A 207 0.53 -13.32 4.63
C LEU A 207 0.26 -14.63 5.38
N THR A 208 0.56 -15.75 4.73
CA THR A 208 0.60 -17.04 5.41
C THR A 208 1.75 -17.08 6.42
N PRO A 209 1.74 -17.99 7.41
CA PRO A 209 2.81 -18.10 8.41
C PRO A 209 4.22 -18.22 7.82
N GLU A 210 4.36 -18.94 6.71
CA GLU A 210 5.63 -19.06 6.00
C GLU A 210 6.10 -17.71 5.43
N TYR A 211 5.20 -16.97 4.77
CA TYR A 211 5.54 -15.68 4.18
C TYR A 211 5.73 -14.59 5.24
N GLN A 212 5.06 -14.68 6.39
CA GLN A 212 5.35 -13.85 7.56
C GLN A 212 6.81 -14.02 8.00
N GLN A 213 7.28 -15.27 8.15
CA GLN A 213 8.66 -15.54 8.52
C GLN A 213 9.66 -15.02 7.46
N ARG A 214 9.36 -15.21 6.17
CA ARG A 214 10.21 -14.73 5.07
C ARG A 214 10.33 -13.20 5.06
N ILE A 215 9.23 -12.47 5.23
CA ILE A 215 9.27 -11.00 5.23
C ILE A 215 9.93 -10.46 6.51
N VAL A 216 9.69 -11.05 7.68
CA VAL A 216 10.37 -10.65 8.93
C VAL A 216 11.89 -10.82 8.77
N ARG A 217 12.35 -11.95 8.22
CA ARG A 217 13.77 -12.17 7.95
C ARG A 217 14.35 -11.09 7.03
N GLN A 218 13.63 -10.73 5.96
CA GLN A 218 14.08 -9.68 5.06
C GLN A 218 14.18 -8.31 5.77
N ILE A 219 13.14 -7.91 6.49
CA ILE A 219 13.11 -6.63 7.22
C ILE A 219 14.22 -6.57 8.27
N TYR A 220 14.45 -7.67 8.99
CA TYR A 220 15.54 -7.78 9.97
C TYR A 220 16.90 -7.56 9.30
N HIS A 221 17.20 -8.25 8.20
CA HIS A 221 18.49 -8.09 7.52
C HIS A 221 18.66 -6.69 6.91
N GLU A 222 17.60 -6.08 6.40
CA GLU A 222 17.63 -4.71 5.86
C GLU A 222 17.83 -3.66 6.97
N GLY A 223 17.11 -3.74 8.09
CA GLY A 223 17.17 -2.74 9.16
C GLY A 223 18.29 -2.94 10.17
N VAL A 224 18.51 -4.18 10.60
CA VAL A 224 19.43 -4.54 11.69
C VAL A 224 20.83 -4.78 11.16
N ASN A 225 20.99 -5.65 10.17
CA ASN A 225 22.30 -6.05 9.65
C ASN A 225 22.85 -5.13 8.56
N ALA A 226 22.04 -4.19 8.03
CA ALA A 226 22.36 -3.41 6.83
C ALA A 226 22.69 -4.27 5.60
N ALA A 227 22.14 -5.49 5.54
CA ALA A 227 22.32 -6.44 4.46
C ALA A 227 21.16 -6.31 3.46
N HIS A 228 21.13 -5.20 2.74
CA HIS A 228 20.07 -4.93 1.77
C HIS A 228 20.10 -5.91 0.59
N GLN A 229 18.95 -6.49 0.29
CA GLN A 229 18.75 -7.40 -0.82
C GLN A 229 17.79 -6.72 -1.80
N TRP A 230 18.33 -6.07 -2.83
CA TRP A 230 17.51 -5.46 -3.87
C TRP A 230 17.20 -6.50 -4.93
N SER A 231 15.92 -6.84 -5.13
CA SER A 231 15.53 -7.91 -6.07
C SER A 231 16.04 -7.68 -7.50
N ALA A 232 16.16 -6.42 -7.95
CA ALA A 232 16.67 -6.14 -9.29
C ALA A 232 18.17 -6.45 -9.43
N SER A 233 18.90 -6.62 -8.33
CA SER A 233 20.30 -7.06 -8.35
C SER A 233 20.46 -8.55 -8.64
N TYR A 234 19.39 -9.34 -8.54
CA TYR A 234 19.42 -10.80 -8.72
C TYR A 234 18.89 -11.27 -10.08
N CYS A 235 18.52 -10.35 -10.99
CA CYS A 235 17.91 -10.66 -12.29
C CYS A 235 16.73 -11.65 -12.22
N TRP A 236 16.06 -11.74 -11.07
CA TRP A 236 14.94 -12.66 -10.87
C TRP A 236 13.73 -12.22 -11.69
N PRO A 237 12.87 -13.17 -12.12
CA PRO A 237 11.60 -12.83 -12.74
C PRO A 237 10.83 -11.86 -11.85
N GLU A 238 10.57 -10.66 -12.37
CA GLU A 238 9.84 -9.63 -11.63
C GLU A 238 8.38 -10.07 -11.46
N GLY A 239 7.98 -10.35 -10.22
CA GLY A 239 6.62 -10.73 -9.88
C GLY A 239 5.61 -9.64 -10.28
N PHE A 240 4.36 -10.03 -10.61
CA PHE A 240 3.33 -9.09 -11.06
C PHE A 240 3.13 -7.92 -10.09
N MET A 241 3.15 -8.19 -8.78
CA MET A 241 3.01 -7.15 -7.76
C MET A 241 4.14 -6.12 -7.76
N ARG A 242 5.39 -6.51 -8.07
CA ARG A 242 6.52 -5.58 -8.04
C ARG A 242 6.50 -4.58 -9.19
N GLN A 243 6.05 -5.01 -10.38
CA GLN A 243 5.85 -4.13 -11.54
C GLN A 243 4.91 -2.95 -11.21
N TRP A 244 3.96 -3.15 -10.30
CA TRP A 244 2.98 -2.12 -9.91
C TRP A 244 3.33 -1.41 -8.59
N ALA A 245 4.16 -2.00 -7.73
CA ALA A 245 4.52 -1.45 -6.42
C ALA A 245 5.66 -0.43 -6.48
N THR A 246 6.80 -0.81 -7.04
CA THR A 246 8.07 -0.07 -6.90
C THR A 246 8.82 0.03 -8.21
N GLY A 247 8.61 -0.98 -9.06
CA GLY A 247 9.31 -1.19 -10.29
C GLY A 247 9.05 -0.07 -11.30
N PRO A 248 9.89 -0.03 -12.32
CA PRO A 248 9.65 0.85 -13.44
C PRO A 248 8.42 0.34 -14.19
N LYS A 249 7.34 1.12 -14.09
CA LYS A 249 6.03 0.75 -14.60
C LYS A 249 6.04 0.67 -16.12
N PRO A 250 5.26 -0.25 -16.72
CA PRO A 250 5.06 -0.23 -18.16
C PRO A 250 4.45 1.12 -18.53
N SER A 251 5.16 1.87 -19.36
CA SER A 251 4.70 3.14 -19.90
C SER A 251 3.92 2.95 -21.19
N ARG A 252 4.06 1.79 -21.85
CA ARG A 252 3.38 1.45 -23.09
C ARG A 252 2.73 0.08 -22.99
N ILE A 253 1.48 0.00 -23.39
CA ILE A 253 0.75 -1.27 -23.50
C ILE A 253 0.38 -1.46 -24.97
N VAL A 254 0.73 -2.62 -25.51
CA VAL A 254 0.28 -3.05 -26.85
C VAL A 254 -0.68 -4.20 -26.64
N VAL A 255 -1.89 -4.06 -27.16
CA VAL A 255 -2.92 -5.09 -27.08
C VAL A 255 -3.17 -5.61 -28.48
N THR A 256 -3.27 -6.93 -28.61
CA THR A 256 -3.72 -7.63 -29.82
C THR A 256 -4.82 -8.63 -29.43
N PRO A 257 -5.53 -9.23 -30.40
CA PRO A 257 -6.48 -10.30 -30.12
C PRO A 257 -5.93 -11.49 -29.33
N GLU A 258 -4.61 -11.72 -29.40
CA GLU A 258 -3.98 -12.91 -28.84
C GLU A 258 -2.98 -12.62 -27.72
N VAL A 259 -2.46 -11.40 -27.64
CA VAL A 259 -1.35 -11.05 -26.75
C VAL A 259 -1.50 -9.63 -26.20
N VAL A 260 -1.15 -9.46 -24.93
CA VAL A 260 -0.92 -8.14 -24.31
C VAL A 260 0.57 -8.02 -23.97
N LEU A 261 1.21 -6.98 -24.48
CA LEU A 261 2.58 -6.62 -24.17
C LEU A 261 2.59 -5.39 -23.26
N PHE A 262 3.19 -5.53 -22.09
CA PHE A 262 3.51 -4.43 -21.20
C PHE A 262 4.97 -4.07 -21.44
N MET A 263 5.19 -2.89 -22.01
CA MET A 263 6.50 -2.40 -22.40
C MET A 263 6.85 -1.12 -21.66
N GLY A 264 8.14 -0.87 -21.56
CA GLY A 264 8.65 0.37 -21.00
C GLY A 264 8.84 0.29 -19.49
N SER A 265 9.79 1.08 -19.04
CA SER A 265 10.28 1.15 -17.68
C SER A 265 11.33 2.26 -17.66
N SER A 266 11.52 2.98 -16.54
CA SER A 266 12.64 3.92 -16.39
C SER A 266 14.02 3.26 -16.53
N SER A 267 14.12 1.92 -16.48
CA SER A 267 15.32 1.14 -16.78
C SER A 267 15.32 0.48 -18.17
N GLY A 268 14.30 0.70 -19.00
CA GLY A 268 14.24 0.29 -20.42
C GLY A 268 14.12 -1.22 -20.70
N ASN A 269 14.23 -2.08 -19.69
CA ASN A 269 14.49 -3.51 -19.85
C ASN A 269 13.39 -4.44 -19.30
N MET A 270 12.22 -3.92 -18.92
CA MET A 270 11.15 -4.72 -18.32
C MET A 270 9.96 -4.89 -19.25
N TRP A 271 9.80 -6.10 -19.80
CA TRP A 271 8.70 -6.44 -20.69
C TRP A 271 7.90 -7.60 -20.07
N ARG A 272 6.57 -7.54 -20.12
CA ARG A 272 5.70 -8.66 -19.75
C ARG A 272 4.79 -9.01 -20.92
N VAL A 273 4.69 -10.29 -21.20
CA VAL A 273 3.82 -10.85 -22.24
C VAL A 273 2.70 -11.63 -21.55
N VAL A 274 1.45 -11.35 -21.94
CA VAL A 274 0.27 -12.11 -21.50
C VAL A 274 -0.41 -12.67 -22.74
N HIS A 275 -0.49 -13.99 -22.85
CA HIS A 275 -1.22 -14.66 -23.92
C HIS A 275 -2.70 -14.80 -23.56
N LEU A 276 -3.57 -14.38 -24.47
CA LEU A 276 -5.02 -14.41 -24.31
C LEU A 276 -5.59 -15.73 -24.84
N GLY A 277 -6.66 -16.22 -24.19
CA GLY A 277 -7.38 -17.42 -24.64
C GLY A 277 -6.56 -18.71 -24.61
N ARG A 278 -5.44 -18.73 -23.88
CA ARG A 278 -4.61 -19.92 -23.68
C ARG A 278 -4.88 -20.51 -22.30
N ASP A 279 -4.96 -21.83 -22.25
CA ASP A 279 -4.94 -22.56 -21.00
C ASP A 279 -3.50 -22.70 -20.51
N PHE A 280 -3.28 -22.30 -19.26
CA PHE A 280 -2.00 -22.52 -18.59
C PHE A 280 -2.16 -23.67 -17.60
N PRO A 281 -1.36 -24.74 -17.69
CA PRO A 281 -1.39 -25.79 -16.69
C PRO A 281 -0.90 -25.22 -15.35
N LEU A 282 -1.84 -24.99 -14.42
CA LEU A 282 -1.52 -24.58 -13.06
C LEU A 282 -0.78 -25.71 -12.34
N GLY A 283 0.20 -25.37 -11.51
CA GLY A 283 0.90 -26.33 -10.66
C GLY A 283 2.10 -27.02 -11.30
N GLN A 284 2.53 -26.62 -12.49
CA GLN A 284 3.88 -26.95 -12.94
C GLN A 284 4.91 -26.20 -12.10
N SER A 285 5.98 -26.88 -11.71
CA SER A 285 7.15 -26.23 -11.13
C SER A 285 7.63 -25.17 -12.11
N VAL A 286 7.62 -23.90 -11.68
CA VAL A 286 8.33 -22.85 -12.41
C VAL A 286 9.80 -23.25 -12.36
N PRO A 287 10.47 -23.50 -13.50
CA PRO A 287 11.91 -23.72 -13.51
C PRO A 287 12.55 -22.51 -12.83
N GLN A 288 13.28 -22.76 -11.74
CA GLN A 288 14.05 -21.72 -11.05
C GLN A 288 15.33 -21.44 -11.83
#